data_AF-A0A6A7G2K5-F1
#
_entry.id   AF-A0A6A7G2K5-F1
#
_cell.length_a   1.000
_cell.length_b   1.000
_cell.length_c   1.000
_cell.angle_alpha   90.00
_cell.angle_beta   90.00
_cell.angle_gamma   90.00
#
_symmetry.space_group_name_H-M   'P 1'
#
loop_
_entity.id
_entity.type
_entity.pdbx_description
1 polymer ?
#
loop_
_entity_poly.entity_id
_entity_poly.type
_entity_poly.pdbx_seq_one_letter_code
_entity_poly.pdbx_strand_id
1 'polypeptide(L)'
;MAKTYGDKPVSFQLEENGEYWCVGSEVGNYLRLFRGSLYKKYPGMHRRTITNEERKRLMELGLSQHVLASNISLLRMTEVEDVIEGGEEKYKALSVRANISSDPDLQAGVKPGVVVKKPSTPWVPTVSNSSHLDAVPQATPINRNRLIAKKVRTFPLCYDDLEPALLQDNADQLDELIPIRLDMEIDGNKLRDTFTWNRNEQVITPEMFAEVQCDDL
;
A
#
# COMPACT_ATOMS: atom_id res chain seq x y z
N MET A 1 -5.60 -1.72 12.16
CA MET A 1 -5.66 -2.80 13.15
C MET A 1 -4.70 -3.93 12.74
N ALA A 2 -3.79 -4.32 13.63
CA ALA A 2 -2.86 -5.42 13.38
C ALA A 2 -3.59 -6.77 13.34
N LYS A 3 -3.12 -7.73 12.55
CA LYS A 3 -3.63 -9.13 12.60
C LYS A 3 -3.13 -9.78 13.89
N THR A 4 -4.04 -10.12 14.80
CA THR A 4 -3.74 -10.70 16.11
C THR A 4 -4.18 -12.16 16.20
N TYR A 5 -3.61 -12.93 17.14
CA TYR A 5 -3.88 -14.36 17.29
C TYR A 5 -3.81 -14.81 18.75
N GLY A 6 -4.82 -15.57 19.19
CA GLY A 6 -4.92 -16.07 20.56
C GLY A 6 -5.37 -14.99 21.54
N ASP A 7 -5.14 -15.22 22.83
CA ASP A 7 -5.52 -14.29 23.89
C ASP A 7 -4.60 -13.07 23.92
N LYS A 8 -5.18 -11.91 24.28
CA LYS A 8 -4.42 -10.66 24.43
C LYS A 8 -3.35 -10.84 25.52
N PRO A 9 -2.12 -10.32 25.32
CA PRO A 9 -1.03 -10.42 26.31
C PRO A 9 -1.45 -9.89 27.68
N VAL A 10 -0.99 -10.54 28.74
CA VAL A 10 -1.35 -10.15 30.10
C VAL A 10 -0.57 -8.90 30.48
N SER A 11 -1.29 -7.84 30.85
CA SER A 11 -0.72 -6.60 31.36
C SER A 11 -0.66 -6.63 32.89
N PHE A 12 0.44 -6.17 33.47
CA PHE A 12 0.64 -6.09 34.92
C PHE A 12 1.42 -4.84 35.32
N GLN A 13 1.25 -4.42 36.58
CA GLN A 13 2.06 -3.35 37.18
C GLN A 13 3.17 -3.96 38.03
N LEU A 14 4.35 -3.34 37.99
CA LEU A 14 5.51 -3.75 38.80
C LEU A 14 5.68 -2.92 40.07
N GLU A 15 5.09 -1.72 40.08
CA GLU A 15 5.09 -0.75 41.17
C GLU A 15 3.64 -0.33 41.47
N GLU A 16 3.38 0.01 42.72
CA GLU A 16 2.07 0.46 43.20
C GLU A 16 1.81 1.87 42.62
N ASN A 17 0.99 1.96 41.56
CA ASN A 17 0.79 3.13 40.67
C ASN A 17 1.80 3.32 39.52
N GLY A 18 2.57 2.27 39.19
CA GLY A 18 3.49 2.30 38.05
C GLY A 18 2.81 2.13 36.69
N GLU A 19 3.61 2.26 35.64
CA GLU A 19 3.20 1.92 34.27
C GLU A 19 2.83 0.43 34.14
N TYR A 20 1.91 0.13 33.23
CA TYR A 20 1.58 -1.24 32.85
C TYR A 20 2.58 -1.80 31.85
N TRP A 21 3.01 -3.04 32.10
CA TRP A 21 3.97 -3.77 31.29
C TRP A 21 3.37 -5.07 30.78
N CYS A 22 3.89 -5.54 29.64
CA CYS A 22 3.60 -6.83 29.05
C CYS A 22 4.88 -7.62 28.82
N VAL A 23 4.79 -8.95 28.83
CA VAL A 23 5.89 -9.84 28.45
C VAL A 23 6.07 -9.83 26.93
N GLY A 24 7.25 -9.47 26.45
CA GLY A 24 7.52 -9.33 25.01
C GLY A 24 7.36 -10.62 24.20
N SER A 25 7.56 -11.80 24.80
CA SER A 25 7.28 -13.07 24.13
C SER A 25 5.78 -13.32 23.93
N GLU A 26 4.92 -12.90 24.86
CA GLU A 26 3.47 -12.98 24.70
C GLU A 26 2.98 -12.04 23.60
N VAL A 27 3.48 -10.80 23.62
CA VAL A 27 3.19 -9.81 22.56
C VAL A 27 3.66 -10.32 21.20
N GLY A 28 4.87 -10.88 21.12
CA GLY A 28 5.39 -11.49 19.90
C GLY A 28 4.53 -12.65 19.42
N ASN A 29 4.03 -13.50 20.31
CA ASN A 29 3.12 -14.58 19.95
C ASN A 29 1.78 -14.05 19.42
N TYR A 30 1.19 -13.07 20.12
CA TYR A 30 -0.08 -12.45 19.78
C TYR A 30 -0.05 -11.77 18.41
N LEU A 31 1.06 -11.09 18.09
CA LEU A 31 1.25 -10.40 16.80
C LEU A 31 1.86 -11.28 15.69
N ARG A 32 2.12 -12.57 15.95
CA ARG A 32 2.86 -13.49 15.06
C ARG A 32 4.26 -13.00 14.67
N LEU A 33 4.89 -12.22 15.55
CA LEU A 33 6.24 -11.67 15.38
C LEU A 33 7.24 -12.43 16.25
N PHE A 34 7.54 -13.66 15.84
CA PHE A 34 8.38 -14.60 16.59
C PHE A 34 9.88 -14.30 16.52
N ARG A 35 10.65 -14.90 17.43
CA ARG A 35 12.12 -14.97 17.36
C ARG A 35 12.80 -13.60 17.17
N GLY A 36 12.27 -12.58 17.82
CA GLY A 36 12.81 -11.22 17.77
C GLY A 36 12.41 -10.40 16.55
N SER A 37 11.59 -10.95 15.64
CA SER A 37 11.00 -10.17 14.53
C SER A 37 10.18 -8.98 15.02
N LEU A 38 9.57 -9.08 16.21
CA LEU A 38 8.87 -7.95 16.86
C LEU A 38 9.80 -6.75 17.01
N TYR A 39 11.01 -6.97 17.52
CA TYR A 39 11.96 -5.90 17.77
C TYR A 39 12.70 -5.43 16.53
N LYS A 40 12.80 -6.29 15.50
CA LYS A 40 13.31 -5.88 14.18
C LYS A 40 12.30 -5.01 13.44
N LYS A 41 11.01 -5.32 13.56
CA LYS A 41 9.92 -4.56 12.93
C LYS A 41 9.71 -3.22 13.62
N TYR A 42 9.86 -3.18 14.95
CA TYR A 42 9.67 -1.96 15.75
C TYR A 42 10.92 -1.63 16.57
N PRO A 43 12.00 -1.12 15.94
CA PRO A 43 13.22 -0.76 16.65
C PRO A 43 13.03 0.41 17.62
N GLY A 44 12.03 1.27 17.40
CA GLY A 44 11.69 2.40 18.27
C GLY A 44 10.76 2.05 19.44
N MET A 45 10.30 0.79 19.54
CA MET A 45 9.47 0.35 20.67
C MET A 45 10.31 0.18 21.93
N HIS A 46 9.82 0.71 23.04
CA HIS A 46 10.50 0.65 24.32
C HIS A 46 10.50 -0.78 24.85
N ARG A 47 11.70 -1.27 25.17
CA ARG A 47 11.90 -2.57 25.80
C ARG A 47 13.00 -2.50 26.83
N ARG A 48 12.83 -3.25 27.92
CA ARG A 48 13.88 -3.46 28.93
C ARG A 48 13.89 -4.90 29.41
N THR A 49 15.03 -5.36 29.93
CA THR A 49 15.10 -6.66 30.59
C THR A 49 14.48 -6.58 31.98
N ILE A 50 13.73 -7.61 32.37
CA ILE A 50 13.19 -7.70 33.73
C ILE A 50 14.32 -7.89 34.74
N THR A 51 14.22 -7.25 35.91
CA THR A 51 15.12 -7.47 37.04
C THR A 51 14.76 -8.74 37.83
N ASN A 52 15.66 -9.21 38.70
CA ASN A 52 15.40 -10.42 39.51
C ASN A 52 14.26 -10.23 40.52
N GLU A 53 14.10 -9.02 41.08
CA GLU A 53 13.03 -8.70 42.03
C GLU A 53 11.66 -8.64 41.33
N GLU A 54 11.58 -7.95 40.20
CA GLU A 54 10.37 -7.90 39.37
C GLU A 54 9.98 -9.29 38.86
N ARG A 55 10.97 -10.11 38.48
CA ARG A 55 10.74 -11.51 38.09
C ARG A 55 10.09 -12.30 39.22
N LYS A 56 10.58 -12.14 40.46
CA LYS A 56 10.01 -12.82 41.62
C LYS A 56 8.55 -12.40 41.87
N ARG A 57 8.26 -11.09 41.82
CA ARG A 57 6.87 -10.58 41.93
C ARG A 57 5.96 -11.14 40.85
N LEU A 58 6.44 -11.21 39.60
CA LEU A 58 5.66 -11.74 38.49
C LEU A 58 5.35 -13.25 38.64
N MET A 59 6.26 -14.02 39.25
CA MET A 59 5.99 -15.41 39.63
C MET A 59 4.94 -15.51 40.74
N GLU A 60 5.02 -14.65 41.76
CA GLU A 60 4.06 -14.63 42.89
C GLU A 60 2.63 -14.28 42.42
N LEU A 61 2.51 -13.40 41.43
CA LEU A 61 1.22 -13.04 40.83
C LEU A 61 0.62 -14.19 39.99
N GLY A 62 1.42 -15.17 39.56
CA GLY A 62 0.94 -16.31 38.76
C GLY A 62 0.38 -15.93 37.38
N LEU A 63 0.65 -14.71 36.91
CA LEU A 63 0.00 -14.11 35.74
C LEU A 63 0.63 -14.50 34.40
N SER A 64 1.83 -15.06 34.38
CA SER A 64 2.51 -15.42 33.13
C SER A 64 3.32 -16.71 33.26
N GLN A 65 3.05 -17.67 32.37
CA GLN A 65 3.84 -18.89 32.22
C GLN A 65 5.25 -18.61 31.65
N HIS A 66 5.43 -17.47 30.98
CA HIS A 66 6.67 -17.12 30.28
C HIS A 66 7.76 -16.55 31.19
N VAL A 67 7.51 -16.47 32.50
CA VAL A 67 8.46 -16.00 33.52
C VAL A 67 9.62 -16.98 33.75
N LEU A 68 9.44 -18.24 33.34
CA LEU A 68 10.46 -19.28 33.44
C LEU A 68 11.59 -19.12 32.40
N ALA A 69 11.40 -18.27 31.38
CA ALA A 69 12.42 -18.03 30.37
C ALA A 69 13.66 -17.33 30.95
N SER A 70 14.85 -17.71 30.49
CA SER A 70 16.12 -17.13 30.95
C SER A 70 16.19 -15.63 30.65
N ASN A 71 15.76 -15.21 29.46
CA ASN A 71 15.75 -13.81 29.03
C ASN A 71 14.32 -13.34 28.76
N ILE A 72 13.85 -12.38 29.55
CA ILE A 72 12.51 -11.79 29.43
C ILE A 72 12.66 -10.30 29.18
N SER A 73 12.02 -9.83 28.12
CA SER A 73 11.89 -8.42 27.81
C SER A 73 10.50 -7.94 28.18
N LEU A 74 10.42 -6.78 28.81
CA LEU A 74 9.19 -6.08 29.14
C LEU A 74 8.94 -4.97 28.12
N LEU A 75 7.69 -4.85 27.71
CA LEU A 75 7.19 -3.82 26.80
C LEU A 75 6.16 -2.95 27.50
N ARG A 76 6.14 -1.64 27.21
CA ARG A 76 5.12 -0.74 27.75
C ARG A 76 3.77 -1.08 27.12
N MET A 77 2.75 -1.26 27.95
CA MET A 77 1.42 -1.64 27.50
C MET A 77 0.84 -0.60 26.53
N THR A 78 1.04 0.69 26.83
CA THR A 78 0.56 1.81 25.99
C THR A 78 1.11 1.75 24.56
N GLU A 79 2.35 1.32 24.37
CA GLU A 79 2.93 1.18 23.03
C GLU A 79 2.45 -0.08 22.32
N VAL A 80 2.23 -1.16 23.06
CA VAL A 80 1.69 -2.42 22.52
C VAL A 80 0.26 -2.21 22.02
N GLU A 81 -0.58 -1.50 22.77
CA GLU A 81 -1.96 -1.18 22.36
C GLU A 81 -1.99 -0.32 21.12
N ASP A 82 -1.16 0.72 21.07
CA ASP A 82 -1.07 1.59 19.89
C ASP A 82 -0.66 0.81 18.62
N VAL A 83 0.27 -0.14 18.73
CA VAL A 83 0.63 -1.05 17.63
C VAL A 83 -0.56 -1.93 17.21
N ILE A 84 -1.33 -2.46 18.16
CA ILE A 84 -2.50 -3.30 17.88
C ILE A 84 -3.59 -2.50 17.17
N GLU A 85 -3.84 -1.27 17.59
CA GLU A 85 -4.84 -0.37 17.01
C GLU A 85 -4.45 0.09 15.60
N GLY A 86 -3.14 0.23 15.34
CA GLY A 86 -2.59 0.52 14.01
C GLY A 86 -1.68 1.75 13.96
N GLY A 87 -1.33 2.35 15.10
CA GLY A 87 -0.35 3.43 15.23
C GLY A 87 1.12 2.98 15.07
N GLU A 88 1.36 1.82 14.45
CA GLU A 88 2.64 1.14 14.46
C GLU A 88 3.79 1.88 13.75
N GLU A 89 3.48 2.81 12.85
CA GLU A 89 4.45 3.56 12.02
C GLU A 89 5.50 4.30 12.86
N LYS A 90 5.10 4.89 14.00
CA LYS A 90 6.01 5.69 14.84
C LYS A 90 7.10 4.85 15.52
N TYR A 91 6.91 3.54 15.61
CA TYR A 91 7.87 2.61 16.21
C TYR A 91 8.76 1.90 15.18
N LYS A 92 8.39 1.96 13.88
CA LYS A 92 9.21 1.43 12.77
C LYS A 92 10.44 2.29 12.51
N ALA A 93 10.31 3.60 12.68
CA ALA A 93 11.41 4.56 12.54
C ALA A 93 12.26 4.61 13.84
N LEU A 94 13.58 4.72 13.69
CA LEU A 94 14.46 5.05 14.82
C LEU A 94 14.12 6.46 15.30
N SER A 95 13.43 6.57 16.43
CA SER A 95 13.05 7.86 16.99
C SER A 95 14.29 8.57 17.54
N VAL A 96 14.76 9.61 16.84
CA VAL A 96 15.87 10.53 17.23
C VAL A 96 15.45 11.44 18.42
N ARG A 97 14.58 10.97 19.32
CA ARG A 97 13.92 11.82 20.33
C ARG A 97 14.45 11.63 21.75
N ALA A 98 15.52 10.87 21.94
CA ALA A 98 16.21 10.81 23.22
C ALA A 98 17.43 11.75 23.19
N ASN A 99 17.33 12.84 23.95
CA ASN A 99 18.30 13.93 24.16
C ASN A 99 18.06 15.17 23.30
N ILE A 100 17.17 16.05 23.75
CA ILE A 100 17.45 17.47 24.06
C ILE A 100 16.29 17.96 24.93
N SER A 101 16.57 18.11 26.21
CA SER A 101 15.86 19.00 27.11
C SER A 101 16.12 20.46 26.72
N SER A 102 15.06 21.26 26.73
CA SER A 102 15.04 22.71 27.03
C SER A 102 16.00 23.64 26.26
N ASP A 103 15.51 24.34 25.24
CA ASP A 103 15.58 25.81 25.13
C ASP A 103 14.75 26.35 23.95
N PRO A 104 14.02 27.49 24.07
CA PRO A 104 13.34 28.14 22.96
C PRO A 104 14.01 29.49 22.64
N ASP A 105 14.99 29.52 21.75
CA ASP A 105 15.30 30.76 21.04
C ASP A 105 16.13 30.51 19.78
N LEU A 106 15.94 31.41 18.82
CA LEU A 106 16.72 31.75 17.62
C LEU A 106 15.79 32.04 16.43
N GLN A 107 15.09 33.17 16.56
CA GLN A 107 14.78 34.04 15.44
C GLN A 107 16.02 34.84 15.04
N ALA A 108 16.41 34.78 13.78
CA ALA A 108 17.04 35.83 12.96
C ALA A 108 17.51 35.15 11.66
N GLY A 109 17.24 35.58 10.43
CA GLY A 109 16.84 36.87 9.91
C GLY A 109 17.74 37.14 8.70
N VAL A 110 17.24 37.02 7.46
CA VAL A 110 17.93 37.56 6.27
C VAL A 110 16.91 37.93 5.17
N LYS A 111 16.91 39.22 4.80
CA LYS A 111 16.60 39.78 3.46
C LYS A 111 17.76 40.76 3.14
N PRO A 112 17.98 41.30 1.91
CA PRO A 112 17.19 41.22 0.67
C PRO A 112 18.00 40.99 -0.65
N GLY A 113 17.28 40.66 -1.74
CA GLY A 113 17.41 41.25 -3.07
C GLY A 113 18.59 40.87 -4.00
N VAL A 114 18.28 40.13 -5.09
CA VAL A 114 18.87 40.35 -6.43
C VAL A 114 17.82 40.01 -7.50
N VAL A 115 17.57 40.97 -8.39
CA VAL A 115 16.67 40.90 -9.55
C VAL A 115 17.46 40.42 -10.77
N VAL A 116 16.98 39.39 -11.47
CA VAL A 116 17.49 39.01 -12.80
C VAL A 116 16.31 38.85 -13.77
N LYS A 117 16.33 39.68 -14.83
CA LYS A 117 15.34 39.73 -15.92
C LYS A 117 15.63 38.63 -16.96
N LYS A 118 14.59 38.01 -17.54
CA LYS A 118 14.65 37.28 -18.82
C LYS A 118 13.50 37.70 -19.74
N PRO A 119 13.70 37.72 -21.08
CA PRO A 119 12.84 38.45 -22.01
C PRO A 119 11.61 37.67 -22.50
N SER A 120 10.65 38.47 -22.92
CA SER A 120 9.33 38.20 -23.51
C SER A 120 9.37 37.33 -24.78
N THR A 121 8.37 36.44 -24.92
CA THR A 121 7.94 35.90 -26.23
C THR A 121 6.44 36.19 -26.44
N PRO A 122 5.98 36.43 -27.69
CA PRO A 122 4.71 37.10 -27.94
C PRO A 122 3.53 36.13 -28.06
N TRP A 123 2.43 36.54 -27.44
CA TRP A 123 1.07 36.00 -27.56
C TRP A 123 0.48 36.40 -28.92
N VAL A 124 -0.06 35.45 -29.69
CA VAL A 124 -1.00 35.73 -30.78
C VAL A 124 -2.32 35.05 -30.44
N PRO A 125 -3.47 35.74 -30.47
CA PRO A 125 -4.77 35.13 -30.25
C PRO A 125 -5.31 34.60 -31.57
N THR A 126 -5.61 33.30 -31.65
CA THR A 126 -6.45 32.79 -32.74
C THR A 126 -7.80 32.39 -32.16
N VAL A 127 -8.81 33.06 -32.71
CA VAL A 127 -10.23 33.00 -32.41
C VAL A 127 -10.84 31.60 -32.36
N SER A 128 -11.83 31.49 -31.49
CA SER A 128 -12.82 30.41 -31.39
C SER A 128 -13.37 30.03 -32.76
N ASN A 129 -13.35 28.74 -33.08
CA ASN A 129 -14.27 28.17 -34.06
C ASN A 129 -15.08 27.05 -33.40
N SER A 130 -16.37 27.17 -33.56
CA SER A 130 -17.45 26.44 -32.91
C SER A 130 -17.41 24.93 -33.21
N SER A 131 -17.65 24.14 -32.16
CA SER A 131 -18.47 22.91 -32.18
C SER A 131 -18.47 22.11 -33.50
N HIS A 132 -17.52 21.20 -33.65
CA HIS A 132 -17.77 19.98 -34.40
C HIS A 132 -17.73 18.86 -33.39
N LEU A 133 -18.88 18.23 -33.13
CA LEU A 133 -18.87 16.89 -32.57
C LEU A 133 -18.12 16.05 -33.61
N ASP A 134 -16.86 15.70 -33.33
CA ASP A 134 -16.11 14.84 -34.21
C ASP A 134 -16.95 13.59 -34.47
N ALA A 135 -17.21 13.34 -35.75
CA ALA A 135 -17.93 12.16 -36.18
C ALA A 135 -17.25 10.95 -35.53
N VAL A 136 -18.02 10.11 -34.84
CA VAL A 136 -17.54 8.81 -34.37
C VAL A 136 -16.87 8.14 -35.57
N PRO A 137 -15.57 7.81 -35.53
CA PRO A 137 -14.93 7.14 -36.65
C PRO A 137 -15.73 5.89 -36.95
N GLN A 138 -16.14 5.73 -38.22
CA GLN A 138 -16.81 4.51 -38.65
C GLN A 138 -15.94 3.32 -38.23
N ALA A 139 -16.56 2.35 -37.55
CA ALA A 139 -15.88 1.14 -37.10
C ALA A 139 -15.05 0.55 -38.24
N THR A 140 -13.83 0.13 -37.92
CA THR A 140 -12.94 -0.54 -38.86
C THR A 140 -13.71 -1.67 -39.55
N PRO A 141 -13.84 -1.67 -40.89
CA PRO A 141 -14.60 -2.70 -41.58
C PRO A 141 -13.90 -4.06 -41.40
N ILE A 142 -14.66 -5.07 -40.99
CA ILE A 142 -14.17 -6.45 -40.80
C ILE A 142 -13.50 -6.92 -42.09
N ASN A 143 -12.21 -7.28 -42.01
CA ASN A 143 -11.45 -7.74 -43.16
C ASN A 143 -11.85 -9.17 -43.52
N ARG A 144 -12.62 -9.31 -44.60
CA ARG A 144 -13.09 -10.63 -45.08
C ARG A 144 -12.00 -11.47 -45.76
N ASN A 145 -10.83 -10.90 -46.05
CA ASN A 145 -9.71 -11.63 -46.62
C ASN A 145 -8.91 -12.29 -45.50
N ARG A 146 -9.40 -13.43 -45.02
CA ARG A 146 -8.71 -14.25 -44.02
C ARG A 146 -7.47 -14.89 -44.66
N LEU A 147 -6.31 -14.23 -44.56
CA LEU A 147 -5.02 -14.70 -45.11
C LEU A 147 -4.42 -15.89 -44.34
N ILE A 148 -5.05 -16.33 -43.26
CA ILE A 148 -4.57 -17.39 -42.38
C ILE A 148 -5.55 -18.57 -42.40
N ALA A 149 -5.02 -19.76 -42.71
CA ALA A 149 -5.74 -21.03 -42.66
C ALA A 149 -6.48 -21.17 -41.32
N LYS A 150 -7.75 -21.60 -41.37
CA LYS A 150 -8.71 -21.72 -40.25
C LYS A 150 -8.04 -21.96 -38.89
N LYS A 151 -7.59 -20.90 -38.21
CA LYS A 151 -7.26 -20.94 -36.78
C LYS A 151 -8.60 -21.20 -36.11
N VAL A 152 -8.75 -22.39 -35.53
CA VAL A 152 -9.90 -22.69 -34.68
C VAL A 152 -9.96 -21.56 -33.65
N ARG A 153 -11.12 -20.93 -33.47
CA ARG A 153 -11.35 -19.94 -32.41
C ARG A 153 -11.25 -20.68 -31.08
N THR A 154 -10.02 -20.97 -30.67
CA THR A 154 -9.70 -21.36 -29.31
C THR A 154 -9.90 -20.09 -28.51
N PHE A 155 -10.89 -20.05 -27.63
CA PHE A 155 -10.94 -19.05 -26.57
C PHE A 155 -9.90 -19.51 -25.54
N PRO A 156 -8.63 -19.06 -25.61
CA PRO A 156 -7.57 -19.62 -24.78
C PRO A 156 -7.66 -19.05 -23.34
N LEU A 157 -8.55 -18.07 -23.16
CA LEU A 157 -8.79 -17.33 -21.94
C LEU A 157 -10.19 -17.71 -21.44
N CYS A 158 -10.34 -18.94 -20.93
CA CYS A 158 -11.53 -19.32 -20.17
C CYS A 158 -11.42 -18.62 -18.80
N TYR A 159 -12.03 -17.45 -18.68
CA TYR A 159 -12.05 -16.69 -17.41
C TYR A 159 -12.74 -17.45 -16.27
N ASP A 160 -13.50 -18.52 -16.58
CA ASP A 160 -14.09 -19.45 -15.61
C ASP A 160 -13.06 -20.31 -14.85
N ASP A 161 -11.81 -20.41 -15.34
CA ASP A 161 -10.71 -21.12 -14.66
C ASP A 161 -9.93 -20.22 -13.68
N LEU A 162 -10.29 -18.94 -13.56
CA LEU A 162 -9.64 -18.03 -12.63
C LEU A 162 -10.05 -18.33 -11.18
N GLU A 163 -9.10 -18.14 -10.25
CA GLU A 163 -9.37 -18.35 -8.84
C GLU A 163 -10.46 -17.38 -8.35
N PRO A 164 -11.53 -17.85 -7.67
CA PRO A 164 -12.63 -17.00 -7.24
C PRO A 164 -12.21 -15.79 -6.39
N ALA A 165 -11.12 -15.94 -5.61
CA ALA A 165 -10.57 -14.87 -4.81
C ALA A 165 -10.04 -13.70 -5.66
N LEU A 166 -9.36 -14.00 -6.78
CA LEU A 166 -8.83 -12.96 -7.68
C LEU A 166 -9.96 -12.19 -8.37
N LEU A 167 -11.03 -12.88 -8.75
CA LEU A 167 -12.21 -12.24 -9.34
C LEU A 167 -12.90 -11.31 -8.33
N GLN A 168 -13.00 -11.74 -7.06
CA GLN A 168 -13.56 -10.93 -5.99
C GLN A 168 -12.69 -9.70 -5.71
N ASP A 169 -11.37 -9.87 -5.59
CA ASP A 169 -10.42 -8.78 -5.34
C ASP A 169 -10.44 -7.73 -6.47
N ASN A 170 -10.58 -8.17 -7.72
CA ASN A 170 -10.73 -7.28 -8.89
C ASN A 170 -12.07 -6.53 -8.86
N ALA A 171 -13.17 -7.22 -8.51
CA ALA A 171 -14.50 -6.61 -8.41
C ALA A 171 -14.64 -5.60 -7.26
N ASP A 172 -13.84 -5.75 -6.21
CA ASP A 172 -13.82 -4.82 -5.07
C ASP A 172 -12.99 -3.55 -5.34
N GLN A 173 -12.28 -3.48 -6.48
CA GLN A 173 -11.58 -2.25 -6.89
C GLN A 173 -12.56 -1.16 -7.33
N LEU A 174 -12.15 0.11 -7.21
CA LEU A 174 -12.92 1.22 -7.75
C LEU A 174 -12.77 1.28 -9.27
N ASP A 175 -13.85 1.55 -9.99
CA ASP A 175 -13.82 1.78 -11.44
C ASP A 175 -13.26 3.18 -11.76
N GLU A 176 -12.10 3.23 -12.42
CA GLU A 176 -11.51 4.45 -12.96
C GLU A 176 -11.44 4.34 -14.49
N LEU A 177 -12.53 4.72 -15.16
CA LEU A 177 -12.64 4.62 -16.62
C LEU A 177 -11.84 5.73 -17.31
N ILE A 178 -10.85 5.32 -18.11
CA ILE A 178 -10.04 6.20 -18.95
C ILE A 178 -10.42 6.04 -20.43
N PRO A 179 -10.50 7.13 -21.21
CA PRO A 179 -10.77 7.03 -22.64
C PRO A 179 -9.52 6.59 -23.41
N ILE A 180 -9.68 5.60 -24.30
CA ILE A 180 -8.64 5.08 -25.18
C ILE A 180 -9.07 5.31 -26.64
N ARG A 181 -8.13 5.84 -27.44
CA ARG A 181 -8.32 6.02 -28.89
C ARG A 181 -7.18 5.33 -29.63
N LEU A 182 -7.53 4.46 -30.56
CA LEU A 182 -6.61 3.81 -31.48
C LEU A 182 -6.79 4.42 -32.87
N ASP A 183 -5.69 4.84 -33.48
CA ASP A 183 -5.62 5.25 -34.89
C ASP A 183 -4.29 4.75 -35.45
N MET A 184 -4.32 3.54 -36.01
CA MET A 184 -3.14 2.80 -36.44
C MET A 184 -3.31 2.32 -37.88
N GLU A 185 -2.22 2.30 -38.64
CA GLU A 185 -2.19 1.76 -40.00
C GLU A 185 -0.95 0.86 -40.14
N ILE A 186 -1.18 -0.44 -40.36
CA ILE A 186 -0.12 -1.46 -40.46
C ILE A 186 -0.41 -2.30 -41.71
N ASP A 187 0.56 -2.39 -42.62
CA ASP A 187 0.47 -3.16 -43.87
C ASP A 187 -0.80 -2.89 -44.69
N GLY A 188 -1.25 -1.63 -44.69
CA GLY A 188 -2.47 -1.18 -45.37
C GLY A 188 -3.79 -1.48 -44.63
N ASN A 189 -3.73 -2.17 -43.49
CA ASN A 189 -4.88 -2.34 -42.58
C ASN A 189 -4.96 -1.14 -41.65
N LYS A 190 -6.12 -0.48 -41.60
CA LYS A 190 -6.36 0.67 -40.74
C LYS A 190 -7.23 0.25 -39.56
N LEU A 191 -6.75 0.42 -38.34
CA LEU A 191 -7.52 0.25 -37.11
C LEU A 191 -7.83 1.62 -36.52
N ARG A 192 -9.11 1.99 -36.57
CA ARG A 192 -9.67 3.12 -35.84
C ARG A 192 -10.70 2.63 -34.84
N ASP A 193 -10.45 2.90 -33.56
CA ASP A 193 -11.35 2.55 -32.48
C ASP A 193 -11.32 3.57 -31.34
N THR A 194 -12.41 3.65 -30.59
CA THR A 194 -12.53 4.51 -29.41
C THR A 194 -13.38 3.79 -28.36
N PHE A 195 -12.77 3.50 -27.23
CA PHE A 195 -13.42 2.80 -26.11
C PHE A 195 -12.97 3.38 -24.77
N THR A 196 -13.58 2.95 -23.68
CA THR A 196 -13.17 3.27 -22.31
C THR A 196 -12.60 2.04 -21.63
N TRP A 197 -11.51 2.20 -20.88
CA TRP A 197 -10.82 1.13 -20.17
C TRP A 197 -10.81 1.40 -18.67
N ASN A 198 -11.10 0.41 -17.84
CA ASN A 198 -10.92 0.56 -16.40
C ASN A 198 -9.43 0.50 -16.08
N ARG A 199 -8.84 1.62 -15.64
CA ARG A 199 -7.42 1.70 -15.26
C ARG A 199 -7.04 0.68 -14.20
N ASN A 200 -7.99 0.31 -13.34
CA ASN A 200 -7.79 -0.59 -12.22
C ASN A 200 -8.09 -2.06 -12.54
N GLU A 201 -8.36 -2.39 -13.81
CA GLU A 201 -8.54 -3.78 -14.27
C GLU A 201 -7.24 -4.59 -14.06
N GLN A 202 -7.34 -5.71 -13.35
CA GLN A 202 -6.19 -6.58 -13.02
C GLN A 202 -6.23 -7.93 -13.73
N VAL A 203 -7.40 -8.36 -14.20
CA VAL A 203 -7.62 -9.70 -14.76
C VAL A 203 -7.45 -9.72 -16.27
N ILE A 204 -7.99 -8.71 -16.97
CA ILE A 204 -7.86 -8.60 -18.42
C ILE A 204 -6.70 -7.67 -18.76
N THR A 205 -5.61 -8.18 -19.34
CA THR A 205 -4.49 -7.32 -19.76
C THR A 205 -4.78 -6.65 -21.11
N PRO A 206 -4.11 -5.51 -21.42
CA PRO A 206 -4.21 -4.89 -22.74
C PRO A 206 -3.83 -5.83 -23.89
N GLU A 207 -2.86 -6.71 -23.70
CA GLU A 207 -2.45 -7.70 -24.70
C GLU A 207 -3.55 -8.72 -24.97
N MET A 208 -4.22 -9.21 -23.92
CA MET A 208 -5.35 -10.13 -24.04
C MET A 208 -6.52 -9.48 -24.79
N PHE A 209 -6.82 -8.22 -24.44
CA PHE A 209 -7.84 -7.44 -25.15
C PHE A 209 -7.49 -7.26 -26.62
N ALA A 210 -6.23 -6.89 -26.93
CA ALA A 210 -5.77 -6.67 -28.29
C ALA A 210 -5.79 -7.96 -29.13
N GLU A 211 -5.46 -9.12 -28.54
CA GLU A 211 -5.54 -10.42 -29.22
C GLU A 211 -6.99 -10.73 -29.63
N VAL A 212 -7.94 -10.57 -28.70
CA VAL A 212 -9.37 -10.77 -28.98
C VAL A 212 -9.88 -9.77 -30.02
N GLN A 213 -9.49 -8.49 -29.90
CA GLN A 213 -9.85 -7.44 -30.85
C GLN A 213 -9.34 -7.74 -32.27
N CYS A 214 -8.12 -8.28 -32.39
CA CYS A 214 -7.55 -8.67 -33.69
C CYS A 214 -8.21 -9.94 -34.26
N ASP A 215 -8.62 -10.88 -33.42
CA ASP A 215 -9.33 -12.10 -33.87
C ASP A 215 -10.77 -11.79 -34.33
N ASP A 216 -11.39 -10.72 -33.83
CA ASP A 216 -12.75 -10.30 -34.20
C ASP A 216 -12.82 -9.41 -35.47
N LEU A 217 -11.73 -8.70 -35.83
CA LEU A 217 -11.63 -7.80 -37.01
C LEU A 217 -11.24 -8.52 -38.31
#